data_AF-A0A1C3H5C6-F1
#
_entry.id   AF-A0A1C3H5C6-F1
#
_cell.length_a   1.000
_cell.length_b   1.000
_cell.length_c   1.000
_cell.angle_alpha   90.00
_cell.angle_beta   90.00
_cell.angle_gamma   90.00
#
_symmetry.space_group_name_H-M   'P 1'
#
loop_
_entity.id
_entity.type
_entity.pdbx_description
1 polymer ?
#
loop_
_entity_poly.entity_id
_entity_poly.type
_entity_poly.pdbx_seq_one_letter_code
_entity_poly.pdbx_strand_id
1 'polypeptide(L)' 'MDAPAILTALRAIAVPEKAVQMAAYMKNRFTFLGVATPERRQIGKPYLRADKGRAVDWAFIDTCWASP' A
#
# COMPACT_ATOMS: atom_id res chain seq x y z
N MET A 1 -6.28 -10.89 -6.30
CA MET A 1 -5.44 -9.74 -6.66
C MET A 1 -3.99 -10.02 -6.23
N ASP A 2 -3.00 -9.65 -7.04
CA ASP A 2 -1.58 -9.95 -6.78
C ASP A 2 -0.98 -8.93 -5.80
N ALA A 3 -1.02 -9.27 -4.50
CA ALA A 3 -0.43 -8.44 -3.44
C ALA A 3 1.09 -8.23 -3.61
N PRO A 4 1.92 -9.25 -3.88
CA PRO A 4 3.35 -9.06 -4.13
C PRO A 4 3.66 -8.02 -5.22
N ALA A 5 2.93 -8.03 -6.34
CA ALA A 5 3.12 -7.05 -7.41
C ALA A 5 2.81 -5.62 -6.95
N ILE A 6 1.71 -5.42 -6.22
CA ILE A 6 1.30 -4.09 -5.70
C ILE A 6 2.31 -3.59 -4.66
N LEU A 7 2.73 -4.44 -3.73
CA LEU A 7 3.71 -4.09 -2.69
C LEU A 7 5.05 -3.71 -3.32
N THR A 8 5.48 -4.43 -4.36
CA THR A 8 6.70 -4.09 -5.11
C THR A 8 6.59 -2.73 -5.78
N ALA A 9 5.46 -2.44 -6.43
CA ALA A 9 5.22 -1.13 -7.05
C ALA A 9 5.21 0.01 -6.03
N LEU A 10 4.62 -0.20 -4.84
CA LEU A 10 4.61 0.80 -3.77
C LEU A 10 6.00 1.03 -3.16
N ARG A 11 6.79 -0.03 -2.97
CA ARG A 11 8.17 0.07 -2.45
C ARG A 11 9.09 0.80 -3.41
N ALA A 12 8.90 0.64 -4.72
CA ALA A 12 9.70 1.33 -5.74
C ALA A 12 9.57 2.86 -5.71
N ILE A 13 8.49 3.39 -5.12
CA ILE A 13 8.23 4.83 -4.96
C ILE A 13 8.34 5.30 -3.51
N ALA A 14 8.93 4.49 -2.63
CA ALA A 14 9.07 4.84 -1.22
C ALA A 14 9.92 6.11 -1.04
N VAL A 15 9.54 6.94 -0.05
CA VAL A 15 10.23 8.18 0.31
C VAL A 15 10.62 8.11 1.79
N PRO A 16 11.80 7.55 2.12
CA PRO A 16 12.21 7.28 3.51
C PRO A 16 12.16 8.50 4.43
N GLU A 17 12.49 9.69 3.92
CA GLU A 17 12.45 10.94 4.70
C GLU A 17 11.04 11.28 5.18
N LYS A 18 10.01 11.04 4.34
CA LYS A 18 8.61 11.23 4.71
C LYS A 18 8.10 10.10 5.61
N ALA A 19 8.65 8.89 5.47
CA ALA A 19 8.25 7.74 6.27
C ALA A 19 8.40 8.00 7.78
N VAL A 20 9.51 8.62 8.18
CA VAL A 20 9.78 8.96 9.59
C VAL A 20 8.72 9.91 10.15
N GLN A 21 8.36 10.95 9.39
CA GLN A 21 7.33 11.92 9.79
C GLN A 21 5.94 11.26 9.90
N MET A 22 5.60 10.38 8.95
CA MET A 22 4.32 9.65 8.96
C MET A 22 4.24 8.64 10.12
N ALA A 23 5.35 7.94 10.41
CA ALA A 23 5.44 7.05 11.56
C ALA A 23 5.27 7.83 12.87
N ALA A 24 5.97 8.98 13.02
CA ALA A 24 5.85 9.83 14.19
C ALA A 24 4.42 10.35 14.40
N TYR A 25 3.73 10.74 13.33
CA TYR A 25 2.31 11.12 13.38
C TYR A 25 1.43 9.99 13.95
N MET A 26 1.73 8.75 13.60
CA MET A 26 1.05 7.55 14.13
C MET A 26 1.66 7.03 15.45
N LYS A 27 2.40 7.87 16.19
CA LYS A 27 3.08 7.52 17.45
C LYS A 27 4.01 6.30 17.32
N ASN A 28 4.64 6.15 16.16
CA ASN A 28 5.55 5.06 15.80
C ASN A 28 4.96 3.65 15.96
N ARG A 29 3.63 3.51 15.82
CA ARG A 29 2.93 2.21 15.90
C ARG A 29 2.95 1.41 14.61
N PHE A 30 3.31 2.05 13.50
CA PHE A 30 3.33 1.45 12.17
C PHE A 30 4.55 1.92 11.40
N THR A 31 5.09 1.04 10.56
CA THR A 31 6.12 1.39 9.60
C THR A 31 5.47 2.01 8.37
N PHE A 32 6.13 2.98 7.76
CA PHE A 32 5.62 3.67 6.58
C PHE A 32 6.63 3.59 5.43
N LEU A 33 6.12 3.59 4.21
CA LEU A 33 6.93 3.77 3.00
C LEU A 33 7.16 5.26 2.67
N GLY A 34 6.48 6.19 3.35
CA GLY A 34 6.57 7.62 3.05
C GLY A 34 5.80 8.07 1.79
N VAL A 35 4.96 7.20 1.23
CA VAL A 35 4.17 7.47 0.02
C VAL A 35 2.89 8.23 0.37
N ALA A 36 2.69 9.39 -0.24
CA ALA A 36 1.52 10.20 0.02
C ALA A 36 0.26 9.63 -0.66
N THR A 37 -0.92 10.07 -0.20
CA THR A 37 -2.21 9.58 -0.71
C THR A 37 -2.37 9.73 -2.24
N PRO A 38 -1.98 10.84 -2.90
CA PRO A 38 -2.10 10.96 -4.35
C PRO A 38 -1.28 9.90 -5.11
N GLU A 39 -0.01 9.72 -4.73
CA GLU A 39 0.91 8.75 -5.35
C GLU A 39 0.44 7.31 -5.11
N ARG A 40 0.05 6.99 -3.87
CA ARG A 40 -0.50 5.67 -3.50
C ARG A 40 -1.75 5.34 -4.33
N ARG A 41 -2.66 6.30 -4.49
CA ARG A 41 -3.89 6.11 -5.29
C ARG A 41 -3.57 5.93 -6.76
N GLN A 42 -2.58 6.66 -7.30
CA GLN A 42 -2.15 6.52 -8.68
C GLN A 42 -1.60 5.11 -8.96
N ILE A 43 -0.77 4.57 -8.07
CA ILE A 43 -0.26 3.19 -8.17
C ILE A 43 -1.37 2.15 -8.00
N GLY A 44 -2.27 2.31 -7.02
CA GLY A 44 -3.31 1.31 -6.75
C GLY A 44 -4.44 1.25 -7.80
N LYS A 45 -4.71 2.37 -8.49
CA LYS A 45 -5.87 2.51 -9.38
C LYS A 45 -5.96 1.48 -10.52
N PRO A 46 -4.88 1.11 -11.24
CA PRO A 46 -4.95 0.08 -12.27
C PRO A 46 -5.37 -1.28 -11.73
N TYR A 47 -4.82 -1.69 -10.58
CA TYR A 47 -5.14 -2.98 -9.95
C TYR A 47 -6.60 -3.05 -9.51
N LEU A 48 -7.10 -2.00 -8.85
CA LEU A 48 -8.50 -1.92 -8.40
C LEU A 48 -9.48 -1.88 -9.57
N ARG A 49 -9.11 -1.24 -10.69
CA ARG A 49 -9.93 -1.23 -11.90
C ARG A 49 -9.99 -2.60 -12.56
N ALA A 50 -8.87 -3.32 -12.62
CA ALA A 50 -8.80 -4.66 -13.20
C ALA A 50 -9.62 -5.68 -12.40
N ASP A 51 -9.81 -5.45 -11.09
CA ASP A 51 -10.55 -6.34 -10.20
C ASP A 51 -12.04 -5.97 -10.06
N LYS A 52 -12.50 -4.90 -10.74
CA LYS A 52 -13.88 -4.41 -10.63
C LYS A 52 -14.88 -5.48 -11.06
N GLY A 53 -15.89 -5.72 -10.22
CA GLY A 53 -16.98 -6.67 -10.50
C GLY A 53 -16.67 -8.12 -10.11
N ARG A 54 -15.48 -8.39 -9.55
CA ARG A 54 -15.15 -9.68 -8.95
C ARG A 54 -15.65 -9.76 -7.51
N ALA A 55 -15.82 -10.98 -7.02
CA ALA A 55 -16.05 -11.23 -5.60
C ALA A 55 -14.85 -10.74 -4.78
N VAL A 56 -15.09 -10.39 -3.51
CA VAL A 56 -14.04 -9.92 -2.59
C VAL A 56 -12.98 -11.02 -2.44
N ASP A 57 -11.74 -10.67 -2.75
CA ASP A 57 -10.58 -11.54 -2.52
C ASP A 57 -10.08 -11.35 -1.08
N TRP A 58 -10.61 -12.16 -0.16
CA TRP A 58 -10.24 -12.11 1.26
C TRP A 58 -8.77 -12.48 1.50
N ALA A 59 -8.22 -13.42 0.73
CA ALA A 59 -6.81 -13.81 0.86
C ALA A 59 -5.87 -12.65 0.52
N PHE A 60 -6.22 -11.85 -0.50
CA PHE A 60 -5.51 -10.61 -0.80
C PHE A 60 -5.57 -9.59 0.34
N ILE A 61 -6.74 -9.40 0.95
CA ILE A 61 -6.92 -8.48 2.09
C ILE A 61 -6.07 -8.92 3.27
N ASP A 62 -6.13 -10.20 3.64
CA ASP A 62 -5.34 -10.77 4.74
C ASP A 62 -3.84 -10.64 4.48
N THR A 63 -3.40 -10.87 3.24
CA THR A 63 -1.99 -10.70 2.84
C THR A 63 -1.54 -9.25 2.99
N CYS A 64 -2.37 -8.29 2.55
CA CYS A 64 -2.06 -6.86 2.71
C CYS A 64 -2.04 -6.44 4.18
N TRP A 65 -2.97 -6.97 4.99
CA TRP A 65 -3.08 -6.64 6.41
C TRP A 65 -1.91 -7.20 7.24
N ALA A 66 -1.39 -8.37 6.88
CA ALA A 66 -0.22 -8.97 7.51
C ALA A 66 1.11 -8.31 7.10
N SER A 67 1.11 -7.45 6.07
CA SER A 67 2.30 -6.69 5.69
C SER A 67 2.67 -5.68 6.78
N PRO A 68 3.96 -5.55 7.12
CA PRO A 68 4.45 -4.52 8.05
C PRO A 68 4.28 -3.10 7.50
#